data_AF-A0A1F6S5T5-F1
#
_entry.id   AF-A0A1F6S5T5-F1
#
_cell.length_a   1.000
_cell.length_b   1.000
_cell.length_c   1.000
_cell.angle_alpha   90.00
_cell.angle_beta   90.00
_cell.angle_gamma   90.00
#
_symmetry.space_group_name_H-M   'P 1'
#
loop_
_entity.id
_entity.type
_entity.pdbx_description
1 polymer ?
#
loop_
_entity_poly.entity_id
_entity_poly.type
_entity_poly.pdbx_seq_one_letter_code
_entity_poly.pdbx_strand_id
1 'polypeptide(L)'
;MHTNNINIILPNRIGDSILTLPAIACLKQLLNKYGPENSKITIFPAKVTAKIIQSFDLFPTKEINLLTKLKSWISPPDKAFFLYNSSQNLGYYAKTSYGCSSGKYKYSNDLDYLIFNNTKERLSNELVTFLQDKYQLSMAAISYFGICLDLGYSSEQILSTFEFNSDSLTPIKEFSNWQPPFINSKYMVICMEAAYGKKVDANRRWPENNFLELADKIHKNFNIPCIFIGIDDKPSIPDKTYFIDLRKKLDITQVAQLLKYASGYIGNDSGPLHLANLIRKHSICIGLIPAAKTYEPIFKEFYHSIWNPENADSIIPIIEEILSLDKDESIT
;
A
#
# COMPACT_ATOMS: atom_id res chain seq x y z
N MET A 1 35.07 0.15 13.81
CA MET A 1 34.00 1.17 13.67
C MET A 1 32.67 0.52 14.06
N HIS A 2 31.85 1.17 14.89
CA HIS A 2 30.54 0.61 15.27
C HIS A 2 29.58 0.73 14.08
N THR A 3 29.11 -0.39 13.54
CA THR A 3 28.02 -0.42 12.54
C THR A 3 26.73 0.03 13.21
N ASN A 4 26.00 0.97 12.62
CA ASN A 4 24.69 1.41 13.11
C ASN A 4 23.59 0.56 12.46
N ASN A 5 23.09 -0.43 13.18
CA ASN A 5 22.12 -1.40 12.68
C ASN A 5 20.69 -0.95 13.01
N ILE A 6 19.91 -0.62 11.99
CA ILE A 6 18.56 -0.07 12.09
C ILE A 6 17.58 -1.07 11.47
N ASN A 7 16.54 -1.42 12.23
CA ASN A 7 15.48 -2.30 11.75
C ASN A 7 14.16 -1.54 11.65
N ILE A 8 13.44 -1.69 10.53
CA ILE A 8 12.15 -1.04 10.31
C ILE A 8 11.09 -2.12 10.16
N ILE A 9 10.17 -2.21 11.12
CA ILE A 9 9.08 -3.18 11.16
C ILE A 9 7.83 -2.52 10.56
N LEU A 10 7.41 -3.00 9.39
CA LEU A 10 6.31 -2.41 8.65
C LEU A 10 4.93 -2.79 9.23
N PRO A 11 3.88 -2.01 8.93
CA PRO A 11 2.51 -2.36 9.25
C PRO A 11 2.09 -3.71 8.65
N ASN A 12 1.15 -4.41 9.29
CA ASN A 12 0.71 -5.72 8.83
C ASN A 12 -0.33 -5.68 7.70
N ARG A 13 -0.94 -4.51 7.44
CA ARG A 13 -1.92 -4.32 6.38
C ARG A 13 -1.23 -3.98 5.07
N ILE A 14 -1.83 -4.43 3.96
CA ILE A 14 -1.30 -4.20 2.62
C ILE A 14 -1.21 -2.71 2.32
N GLY A 15 -2.31 -1.95 2.48
CA GLY A 15 -2.32 -0.50 2.23
C GLY A 15 -1.30 0.23 3.09
N ASP A 16 -1.37 0.06 4.42
CA ASP A 16 -0.45 0.70 5.37
C ASP A 16 1.03 0.36 5.06
N SER A 17 1.35 -0.90 4.71
CA SER A 17 2.70 -1.29 4.26
C SER A 17 3.15 -0.51 3.03
N ILE A 18 2.29 -0.41 2.01
CA ILE A 18 2.62 0.26 0.74
C ILE A 18 2.82 1.76 0.96
N LEU A 19 2.01 2.38 1.82
CA LEU A 19 2.11 3.80 2.17
C LEU A 19 3.45 4.16 2.85
N THR A 20 4.21 3.18 3.38
CA THR A 20 5.56 3.43 3.92
C THR A 20 6.63 3.60 2.84
N LEU A 21 6.40 3.13 1.62
CA LEU A 21 7.43 3.03 0.58
C LEU A 21 8.05 4.39 0.17
N PRO A 22 7.29 5.50 0.04
CA PRO A 22 7.90 6.80 -0.26
C PRO A 22 8.93 7.24 0.79
N ALA A 23 8.63 7.09 2.08
CA ALA A 23 9.56 7.42 3.16
C ALA A 23 10.79 6.50 3.18
N ILE A 24 10.61 5.21 2.87
CA ILE A 24 11.72 4.26 2.77
C ILE A 24 12.62 4.58 1.57
N ALA A 25 12.03 4.96 0.43
CA ALA A 25 12.79 5.42 -0.74
C ALA A 25 13.58 6.69 -0.43
N CYS A 26 12.95 7.66 0.24
CA CYS A 26 13.61 8.86 0.75
C CYS A 26 14.81 8.52 1.63
N LEU A 27 14.63 7.60 2.59
CA LEU A 27 15.70 7.17 3.49
C LEU A 27 16.88 6.54 2.74
N LYS A 28 16.62 5.76 1.67
CA LYS A 28 17.68 5.22 0.81
C LYS A 28 18.48 6.33 0.13
N GLN A 29 17.79 7.34 -0.41
CA GLN A 29 18.43 8.49 -1.07
C GLN A 29 19.24 9.33 -0.07
N LEU A 30 18.71 9.57 1.14
CA LEU A 30 19.41 10.27 2.22
C LEU A 30 20.65 9.50 2.70
N LEU A 31 20.57 8.18 2.84
CA LEU A 31 21.72 7.36 3.21
C LEU A 31 22.82 7.41 2.13
N ASN A 32 22.44 7.36 0.86
CA ASN A 32 23.42 7.45 -0.22
C ASN A 32 24.13 8.82 -0.26
N LYS A 33 23.44 9.90 0.13
CA LYS A 33 23.96 11.27 0.05
C LYS A 33 24.67 11.75 1.32
N TYR A 34 24.15 11.37 2.49
CA TYR A 34 24.59 11.88 3.80
C TYR A 34 24.85 10.77 4.83
N GLY A 35 24.50 9.52 4.51
CA GLY A 35 24.58 8.42 5.46
C GLY A 35 26.01 8.06 5.83
N PRO A 36 26.26 7.62 7.07
CA PRO A 36 27.56 7.07 7.40
C PRO A 36 27.76 5.75 6.65
N GLU A 37 28.98 5.50 6.16
CA GLU A 37 29.32 4.31 5.36
C GLU A 37 28.95 2.97 6.01
N ASN A 38 28.81 2.96 7.34
CA ASN A 38 28.54 1.77 8.14
C ASN A 38 27.08 1.68 8.67
N SER A 39 26.14 2.42 8.11
CA SER A 39 24.71 2.25 8.42
C SER A 39 24.15 1.02 7.71
N LYS A 40 23.48 0.15 8.46
CA LYS A 40 22.79 -1.03 7.92
C LYS A 40 21.31 -0.97 8.24
N ILE A 41 20.48 -0.92 7.20
CA ILE A 41 19.02 -0.97 7.34
C ILE A 41 18.50 -2.34 6.94
N THR A 42 17.59 -2.90 7.73
CA THR A 42 16.80 -4.09 7.37
C THR A 42 15.31 -3.80 7.53
N ILE A 43 14.51 -4.14 6.52
CA ILE A 43 13.06 -4.01 6.55
C ILE A 43 12.42 -5.33 6.95
N PHE A 44 11.43 -5.25 7.81
CA PHE A 44 10.66 -6.38 8.32
C PHE A 44 9.17 -6.24 7.95
N PRO A 45 8.77 -6.65 6.74
CA PRO A 45 7.38 -6.68 6.34
C PRO A 45 6.61 -7.83 7.02
N ALA A 46 5.27 -7.73 7.03
CA ALA A 46 4.44 -8.87 7.37
C ALA A 46 4.53 -9.95 6.28
N LYS A 47 4.31 -11.21 6.65
CA LYS A 47 4.38 -12.36 5.73
C LYS A 47 3.57 -12.16 4.44
N VAL A 48 2.39 -11.54 4.55
CA VAL A 48 1.51 -11.28 3.40
C VAL A 48 2.10 -10.23 2.44
N THR A 49 2.84 -9.23 2.92
CA THR A 49 3.45 -8.20 2.06
C THR A 49 4.91 -8.48 1.71
N ALA A 50 5.54 -9.47 2.34
CA ALA A 50 6.98 -9.69 2.25
C ALA A 50 7.52 -9.80 0.83
N LYS A 51 6.91 -10.66 0.00
CA LYS A 51 7.32 -10.85 -1.40
C LYS A 51 7.12 -9.59 -2.25
N ILE A 52 6.03 -8.85 -2.02
CA ILE A 52 5.75 -7.58 -2.71
C ILE A 52 6.83 -6.55 -2.34
N ILE A 53 7.08 -6.33 -1.04
CA ILE A 53 8.05 -5.34 -0.56
C ILE A 53 9.49 -5.71 -1.00
N GLN A 54 9.83 -6.99 -0.99
CA GLN A 54 11.13 -7.47 -1.45
C GLN A 54 11.39 -7.17 -2.94
N SER A 55 10.34 -7.10 -3.76
CA SER A 55 10.48 -6.89 -5.20
C SER A 55 11.03 -5.51 -5.58
N PHE A 56 11.01 -4.52 -4.68
CA PHE A 56 11.50 -3.16 -4.97
C PHE A 56 12.97 -2.92 -4.59
N ASP A 57 13.61 -3.88 -3.92
CA ASP A 57 15.05 -3.84 -3.55
C ASP A 57 15.51 -2.51 -2.91
N LEU A 58 14.66 -1.90 -2.07
CA LEU A 58 15.02 -0.67 -1.37
C LEU A 58 16.10 -0.94 -0.32
N PHE A 59 15.89 -1.97 0.50
CA PHE A 59 16.83 -2.45 1.52
C PHE A 59 16.67 -3.98 1.69
N PRO A 60 17.63 -4.67 2.32
CA PRO A 60 17.46 -6.06 2.70
C PRO A 60 16.15 -6.29 3.48
N THR A 61 15.33 -7.23 3.01
CA THR A 61 14.04 -7.58 3.62
C THR A 61 14.10 -8.94 4.32
N LYS A 62 13.45 -9.05 5.48
CA LYS A 62 13.36 -10.30 6.26
C LYS A 62 12.01 -10.40 6.97
N GLU A 63 11.46 -11.60 7.08
CA GLU A 63 10.26 -11.80 7.89
C GLU A 63 10.57 -11.80 9.40
N ILE A 64 9.63 -11.30 10.21
CA ILE A 64 9.65 -11.48 11.66
C ILE A 64 9.15 -12.89 11.99
N ASN A 65 10.06 -13.73 12.45
CA ASN A 65 9.77 -15.06 12.97
C ASN A 65 10.53 -15.30 14.28
N LEU A 66 10.36 -16.47 14.88
CA LEU A 66 10.99 -16.82 16.15
C LEU A 66 12.53 -16.71 16.10
N LEU A 67 13.16 -17.14 15.01
CA LEU A 67 14.61 -17.07 14.84
C LEU A 67 15.09 -15.61 14.75
N THR A 68 14.38 -14.76 14.02
CA THR A 68 14.68 -13.32 13.95
C THR A 68 14.58 -12.67 15.34
N LYS A 69 13.56 -13.03 16.12
CA LYS A 69 13.40 -12.54 17.50
C LYS A 69 14.56 -13.02 18.38
N LEU A 70 14.87 -14.31 18.41
CA LEU A 70 16.00 -14.83 19.19
C LEU A 70 17.33 -14.14 18.80
N LYS A 71 17.56 -13.92 17.50
CA LYS A 71 18.73 -13.15 17.03
C LYS A 71 18.73 -11.72 17.53
N SER A 72 17.58 -11.05 17.61
CA SER A 72 17.49 -9.69 18.14
C SER A 72 17.82 -9.61 19.63
N TRP A 73 17.73 -10.71 20.38
CA TRP A 73 18.20 -10.76 21.78
C TRP A 73 19.71 -10.97 21.89
N ILE A 74 20.28 -11.83 21.04
CA ILE A 74 21.72 -12.14 21.05
C ILE A 74 22.55 -10.99 20.47
N SER A 75 22.05 -10.35 19.41
CA SER A 75 22.70 -9.25 18.70
C SER A 75 21.66 -8.19 18.35
N PRO A 76 21.20 -7.40 19.34
CA PRO A 76 20.17 -6.40 19.12
C PRO A 76 20.58 -5.34 18.09
N PRO A 77 19.65 -4.90 17.22
CA PRO A 77 19.87 -3.68 16.46
C PRO A 77 19.99 -2.48 17.40
N ASP A 78 20.69 -1.45 16.95
CA ASP A 78 20.85 -0.20 17.68
C ASP A 78 19.51 0.54 17.76
N LYS A 79 18.76 0.56 16.65
CA LYS A 79 17.41 1.13 16.60
C LYS A 79 16.43 0.16 15.94
N ALA A 80 15.19 0.12 16.45
CA ALA A 80 14.08 -0.53 15.77
C ALA A 80 12.84 0.37 15.74
N PHE A 81 12.27 0.56 14.55
CA PHE A 81 11.05 1.34 14.30
C PHE A 81 9.87 0.41 14.10
N PHE A 82 8.90 0.45 15.01
CA PHE A 82 7.67 -0.34 14.97
C PHE A 82 6.53 0.54 14.45
N LEU A 83 6.28 0.47 13.14
CA LEU A 83 5.31 1.33 12.46
C LEU A 83 3.84 0.93 12.70
N TYR A 84 3.63 -0.15 13.46
CA TYR A 84 2.32 -0.59 13.91
C TYR A 84 2.47 -1.47 15.16
N ASN A 85 1.49 -1.41 16.06
CA ASN A 85 1.44 -2.26 17.24
C ASN A 85 0.75 -3.59 16.94
N SER A 86 1.52 -4.67 16.92
CA SER A 86 1.03 -6.03 16.68
C SER A 86 1.60 -7.00 17.70
N SER A 87 0.80 -8.01 18.07
CA SER A 87 1.30 -9.13 18.87
C SER A 87 2.42 -9.90 18.16
N GLN A 88 2.49 -9.81 16.83
CA GLN A 88 3.58 -10.38 16.04
C GLN A 88 4.94 -9.75 16.38
N ASN A 89 4.95 -8.51 16.88
CA ASN A 89 6.17 -7.80 17.25
C ASN A 89 6.66 -8.18 18.65
N LEU A 90 5.81 -8.80 19.48
CA LEU A 90 6.16 -9.18 20.85
C LEU A 90 7.39 -10.10 20.88
N GLY A 91 8.31 -9.80 21.80
CA GLY A 91 9.56 -10.53 21.95
C GLY A 91 10.66 -10.12 20.96
N TYR A 92 10.43 -9.13 20.10
CA TYR A 92 11.51 -8.49 19.36
C TYR A 92 12.22 -7.47 20.25
N TYR A 93 13.55 -7.51 20.30
CA TYR A 93 14.36 -6.62 21.15
C TYR A 93 15.27 -5.72 20.31
N ALA A 94 15.48 -4.49 20.78
CA ALA A 94 16.39 -3.50 20.22
C ALA A 94 16.97 -2.66 21.35
N LYS A 95 18.16 -2.07 21.17
CA LYS A 95 18.76 -1.18 22.19
C LYS A 95 17.89 0.05 22.42
N THR A 96 17.41 0.64 21.32
CA THR A 96 16.44 1.74 21.32
C THR A 96 15.26 1.36 20.43
N SER A 97 14.04 1.36 20.97
CA SER A 97 12.83 1.07 20.20
C SER A 97 11.98 2.32 20.01
N TYR A 98 11.42 2.47 18.83
CA TYR A 98 10.52 3.55 18.45
C TYR A 98 9.16 2.93 18.08
N GLY A 99 8.06 3.42 18.62
CA GLY A 99 6.72 2.98 18.21
C GLY A 99 5.64 3.77 18.93
N CYS A 100 4.38 3.68 18.48
CA CYS A 100 3.28 4.34 19.16
C CYS A 100 3.01 3.68 20.53
N SER A 101 3.32 4.34 21.65
CA SER A 101 3.09 3.73 22.95
C SER A 101 1.59 3.65 23.25
N SER A 102 1.07 2.43 23.49
CA SER A 102 -0.34 2.26 23.83
C SER A 102 -0.57 1.07 24.74
N GLY A 103 -1.08 1.33 25.95
CA GLY A 103 -1.49 0.33 26.95
C GLY A 103 -0.47 -0.81 27.15
N LYS A 104 -0.59 -1.86 26.33
CA LYS A 104 0.23 -3.08 26.33
C LYS A 104 1.61 -2.93 25.68
N TYR A 105 1.83 -1.93 24.84
CA TYR A 105 3.08 -1.70 24.11
C TYR A 105 3.77 -0.45 24.66
N LYS A 106 5.05 -0.60 25.03
CA LYS A 106 5.91 0.50 25.48
C LYS A 106 7.17 0.49 24.65
N TYR A 107 7.58 1.67 24.19
CA TYR A 107 8.79 1.87 23.42
C TYR A 107 9.67 2.94 24.09
N SER A 108 10.97 2.92 23.83
CA SER A 108 11.91 3.95 24.29
C SER A 108 11.52 5.35 23.81
N ASN A 109 11.04 5.47 22.57
CA ASN A 109 10.58 6.73 21.97
C ASN A 109 9.21 6.54 21.31
N ASP A 110 8.36 7.56 21.41
CA ASP A 110 7.04 7.54 20.80
C ASP A 110 7.07 8.00 19.34
N LEU A 111 6.27 7.37 18.49
CA LEU A 111 6.10 7.76 17.09
C LEU A 111 4.80 8.55 16.92
N ASP A 112 4.70 9.67 17.62
CA ASP A 112 3.49 10.50 17.63
C ASP A 112 3.06 10.97 16.25
N TYR A 113 4.01 11.14 15.32
CA TYR A 113 3.69 11.55 13.94
C TYR A 113 2.83 10.51 13.19
N LEU A 114 2.77 9.26 13.64
CA LEU A 114 1.87 8.24 13.08
C LEU A 114 0.41 8.42 13.55
N ILE A 115 0.15 9.30 14.53
CA ILE A 115 -1.19 9.73 14.92
C ILE A 115 -1.53 10.95 14.08
N PHE A 116 -2.52 10.84 13.17
CA PHE A 116 -2.77 11.87 12.15
C PHE A 116 -3.00 13.28 12.68
N ASN A 117 -3.66 13.41 13.82
CA ASN A 117 -3.88 14.72 14.45
C ASN A 117 -2.55 15.39 14.83
N ASN A 118 -1.53 14.60 15.13
CA ASN A 118 -0.22 15.07 15.58
C ASN A 118 0.79 15.16 14.42
N THR A 119 0.52 14.55 13.26
CA THR A 119 1.46 14.55 12.11
C THR A 119 1.87 15.97 11.72
N LYS A 120 0.92 16.90 11.66
CA LYS A 120 1.18 18.32 11.31
C LYS A 120 1.92 19.10 12.40
N GLU A 121 1.83 18.65 13.65
CA GLU A 121 2.53 19.28 14.78
C GLU A 121 3.97 18.77 14.88
N ARG A 122 4.23 17.54 14.43
CA ARG A 122 5.53 16.87 14.52
C ARG A 122 6.39 17.03 13.28
N LEU A 123 5.80 17.11 12.10
CA LEU A 123 6.49 17.41 10.85
C LEU A 123 6.41 18.91 10.57
N SER A 124 7.47 19.50 10.01
CA SER A 124 7.41 20.91 9.63
C SER A 124 6.36 21.14 8.55
N ASN A 125 5.64 22.26 8.62
CA ASN A 125 4.65 22.63 7.60
C ASN A 125 5.27 22.63 6.20
N GLU A 126 6.50 23.13 6.07
CA GLU A 126 7.24 23.13 4.81
C GLU A 126 7.43 21.72 4.24
N LEU A 127 7.77 20.73 5.08
CA LEU A 127 7.92 19.34 4.66
C LEU A 127 6.57 18.74 4.25
N VAL A 128 5.52 18.99 5.02
CA VAL A 128 4.18 18.50 4.69
C VAL A 128 3.72 19.08 3.36
N THR A 129 3.80 20.40 3.18
CA THR A 129 3.43 21.09 1.94
C THR A 129 4.25 20.60 0.76
N PHE A 130 5.56 20.43 0.92
CA PHE A 130 6.43 19.88 -0.13
C PHE A 130 5.96 18.49 -0.60
N LEU A 131 5.68 17.59 0.35
CA LEU A 131 5.25 16.22 0.03
C LEU A 131 3.84 16.17 -0.58
N GLN A 132 2.94 17.05 -0.15
CA GLN A 132 1.58 17.15 -0.70
C GLN A 132 1.57 17.81 -2.08
N ASP A 133 2.21 18.96 -2.24
CA ASP A 133 2.08 19.76 -3.46
C ASP A 133 2.94 19.17 -4.60
N LYS A 134 4.15 18.71 -4.30
CA LYS A 134 5.06 18.16 -5.33
C LYS A 134 4.71 16.71 -5.69
N TYR A 135 4.38 15.89 -4.69
CA TYR A 135 4.23 14.44 -4.87
C TYR A 135 2.81 13.91 -4.62
N GLN A 136 1.87 14.77 -4.21
CA GLN A 136 0.47 14.41 -4.01
C GLN A 136 0.29 13.24 -3.02
N LEU A 137 1.20 13.13 -2.04
CA LEU A 137 1.15 12.06 -1.04
C LEU A 137 0.03 12.30 -0.03
N SER A 138 -0.65 11.21 0.35
CA SER A 138 -1.64 11.24 1.41
C SER A 138 -1.00 11.49 2.78
N MET A 139 -1.78 12.03 3.73
CA MET A 139 -1.28 12.29 5.09
C MET A 139 -0.74 11.02 5.78
N ALA A 140 -1.33 9.85 5.49
CA ALA A 140 -0.80 8.58 5.99
C ALA A 140 0.60 8.27 5.44
N ALA A 141 0.83 8.44 4.13
CA ALA A 141 2.16 8.28 3.55
C ALA A 141 3.16 9.30 4.11
N ILE A 142 2.74 10.56 4.27
CA ILE A 142 3.55 11.65 4.81
C ILE A 142 4.00 11.37 6.25
N SER A 143 3.12 10.81 7.08
CA SER A 143 3.43 10.49 8.47
C SER A 143 4.72 9.66 8.62
N TYR A 144 4.98 8.74 7.70
CA TYR A 144 6.16 7.87 7.77
C TYR A 144 7.49 8.58 7.53
N PHE A 145 7.50 9.81 7.00
CA PHE A 145 8.72 10.62 6.86
C PHE A 145 9.30 11.03 8.23
N GLY A 146 8.53 10.95 9.31
CA GLY A 146 9.05 11.16 10.67
C GLY A 146 10.21 10.23 11.04
N ILE A 147 10.29 9.04 10.43
CA ILE A 147 11.40 8.10 10.64
C ILE A 147 12.74 8.73 10.20
N CYS A 148 12.73 9.49 9.10
CA CYS A 148 13.94 10.18 8.63
C CYS A 148 14.40 11.23 9.66
N LEU A 149 13.45 11.95 10.27
CA LEU A 149 13.76 12.93 11.31
C LEU A 149 14.32 12.27 12.58
N ASP A 150 13.72 11.15 13.02
CA ASP A 150 14.21 10.37 14.18
C ASP A 150 15.59 9.72 13.96
N LEU A 151 15.97 9.53 12.69
CA LEU A 151 17.29 9.10 12.29
C LEU A 151 18.32 10.24 12.24
N GLY A 152 17.87 11.49 12.41
CA GLY A 152 18.71 12.68 12.52
C GLY A 152 18.82 13.50 11.23
N TYR A 153 18.02 13.19 10.20
CA TYR A 153 17.97 14.00 8.99
C TYR A 153 17.09 15.23 9.20
N SER A 154 17.51 16.37 8.67
CA SER A 154 16.70 17.60 8.73
C SER A 154 15.63 17.64 7.63
N SER A 155 14.62 18.48 7.79
CA SER A 155 13.62 18.71 6.74
C SER A 155 14.31 19.21 5.45
N GLU A 156 15.28 20.12 5.55
CA GLU A 156 16.01 20.65 4.39
C GLU A 156 16.77 19.56 3.63
N GLN A 157 17.33 18.57 4.35
CA GLN A 157 17.96 17.41 3.72
C GLN A 157 16.93 16.55 2.98
N ILE A 158 15.75 16.34 3.56
CA ILE A 158 14.65 15.63 2.90
C ILE A 158 14.22 16.38 1.63
N LEU A 159 13.92 17.68 1.73
CA LEU A 159 13.45 18.52 0.62
C LEU A 159 14.44 18.54 -0.55
N SER A 160 15.74 18.63 -0.25
CA SER A 160 16.80 18.72 -1.27
C SER A 160 17.26 17.37 -1.84
N THR A 161 16.68 16.26 -1.37
CA THR A 161 17.15 14.91 -1.73
C THR A 161 16.02 14.03 -2.24
N PHE A 162 14.82 14.16 -1.67
CA PHE A 162 13.72 13.28 -2.01
C PHE A 162 13.20 13.56 -3.42
N GLU A 163 13.43 12.61 -4.30
CA GLU A 163 12.85 12.54 -5.64
C GLU A 163 12.03 11.26 -5.78
N PHE A 164 10.79 11.37 -6.23
CA PHE A 164 9.86 10.25 -6.25
C PHE A 164 8.82 10.37 -7.36
N ASN A 165 8.61 9.28 -8.07
CA ASN A 165 7.63 9.10 -9.13
C ASN A 165 7.27 7.61 -9.24
N SER A 166 6.35 7.26 -10.14
CA SER A 166 5.96 5.87 -10.35
C SER A 166 7.11 4.94 -10.76
N ASP A 167 8.12 5.45 -11.47
CA ASP A 167 9.36 4.73 -11.81
C ASP A 167 10.25 4.39 -10.63
N SER A 168 10.14 5.16 -9.54
CA SER A 168 10.92 4.97 -8.32
C SER A 168 10.62 3.64 -7.61
N LEU A 169 9.46 3.03 -7.89
CA LEU A 169 9.05 1.72 -7.36
C LEU A 169 8.74 0.74 -8.49
N THR A 170 9.70 0.53 -9.39
CA THR A 170 9.62 -0.55 -10.38
C THR A 170 10.05 -1.88 -9.73
N PRO A 171 9.24 -2.95 -9.75
CA PRO A 171 9.67 -4.25 -9.25
C PRO A 171 10.87 -4.78 -10.05
N ILE A 172 11.97 -5.15 -9.38
CA ILE A 172 13.15 -5.75 -10.00
C ILE A 172 12.95 -7.24 -10.35
N LYS A 173 11.86 -7.85 -9.85
CA LYS A 173 11.48 -9.24 -10.08
C LYS A 173 9.97 -9.34 -10.16
N GLU A 174 9.49 -10.26 -10.97
CA GLU A 174 8.09 -10.66 -10.98
C GLU A 174 7.64 -11.12 -9.59
N PHE A 175 6.43 -10.75 -9.19
CA PHE A 175 5.88 -11.12 -7.88
C PHE A 175 5.64 -12.63 -7.75
N SER A 176 5.32 -13.28 -8.87
CA SER A 176 5.02 -14.70 -8.98
C SER A 176 5.23 -15.18 -10.43
N ASN A 177 5.50 -16.48 -10.60
CA ASN A 177 5.53 -17.12 -11.93
C ASN A 177 4.12 -17.50 -12.43
N TRP A 178 3.10 -17.33 -11.59
CA TRP A 178 1.72 -17.58 -11.99
C TRP A 178 1.21 -16.47 -12.91
N GLN A 179 0.56 -16.86 -14.01
CA GLN A 179 -0.14 -15.96 -14.91
C GLN A 179 -1.63 -16.27 -14.89
N PRO A 180 -2.50 -15.23 -14.98
CA PRO A 180 -3.92 -15.46 -15.11
C PRO A 180 -4.23 -16.21 -16.42
N PRO A 181 -5.17 -17.18 -16.41
CA PRO A 181 -5.49 -17.98 -17.61
C PRO A 181 -6.09 -17.17 -18.77
N PHE A 182 -6.48 -15.93 -18.52
CA PHE A 182 -7.07 -14.98 -19.47
C PHE A 182 -6.15 -13.77 -19.72
N ILE A 183 -4.83 -13.93 -19.58
CA ILE A 183 -3.82 -12.88 -19.80
C ILE A 183 -3.92 -12.21 -21.18
N ASN A 184 -4.38 -12.93 -22.20
CA ASN A 184 -4.54 -12.43 -23.57
C ASN A 184 -5.92 -11.81 -23.83
N SER A 185 -6.69 -11.54 -22.78
CA SER A 185 -8.04 -10.96 -22.87
C SER A 185 -8.14 -9.75 -21.96
N LYS A 186 -8.92 -8.75 -22.38
CA LYS A 186 -9.23 -7.62 -21.49
C LYS A 186 -10.14 -8.09 -20.36
N TYR A 187 -9.89 -7.61 -19.14
CA TYR A 187 -10.76 -7.86 -17.99
C TYR A 187 -10.63 -6.72 -16.97
N MET A 188 -11.68 -6.50 -16.19
CA MET A 188 -11.67 -5.61 -15.03
C MET A 188 -11.60 -6.42 -13.75
N VAL A 189 -10.83 -5.96 -12.76
CA VAL A 189 -10.78 -6.57 -11.44
C VAL A 189 -11.66 -5.78 -10.47
N ILE A 190 -12.53 -6.48 -9.74
CA ILE A 190 -13.47 -5.90 -8.77
C ILE A 190 -13.19 -6.45 -7.37
N CYS A 191 -13.08 -5.55 -6.38
CA CYS A 191 -13.02 -5.89 -4.96
C CYS A 191 -14.15 -5.17 -4.20
N MET A 192 -15.17 -5.93 -3.80
CA MET A 192 -16.36 -5.39 -3.10
C MET A 192 -16.11 -5.12 -1.62
N GLU A 193 -14.94 -5.49 -1.10
CA GLU A 193 -14.61 -5.31 0.30
C GLU A 193 -14.00 -3.94 0.57
N ALA A 194 -14.11 -3.49 1.81
CA ALA A 194 -13.38 -2.35 2.36
C ALA A 194 -12.40 -2.85 3.42
N ALA A 195 -11.41 -2.03 3.78
CA ALA A 195 -10.51 -2.31 4.88
C ALA A 195 -11.29 -2.67 6.19
N TYR A 196 -10.64 -3.44 7.08
CA TYR A 196 -11.09 -3.78 8.46
C TYR A 196 -12.20 -4.83 8.67
N GLY A 197 -12.76 -5.44 7.62
CA GLY A 197 -13.63 -6.62 7.78
C GLY A 197 -14.96 -6.38 8.52
N LYS A 198 -15.82 -7.40 8.50
CA LYS A 198 -17.29 -7.34 8.65
C LYS A 198 -17.94 -6.59 9.83
N LYS A 199 -17.24 -6.27 10.93
CA LYS A 199 -17.92 -5.85 12.18
C LYS A 199 -17.96 -4.35 12.46
N VAL A 200 -17.06 -3.54 11.89
CA VAL A 200 -16.93 -2.11 12.27
C VAL A 200 -17.27 -1.16 11.12
N ASP A 201 -17.23 -1.62 9.87
CA ASP A 201 -17.10 -0.73 8.70
C ASP A 201 -18.13 -1.01 7.57
N ALA A 202 -19.35 -1.44 7.90
CA ALA A 202 -20.41 -1.61 6.88
C ALA A 202 -20.66 -0.30 6.10
N ASN A 203 -20.45 0.85 6.74
CA ASN A 203 -20.56 2.18 6.13
C ASN A 203 -19.43 2.54 5.15
N ARG A 204 -18.41 1.68 4.97
CA ARG A 204 -17.31 1.88 4.01
C ARG A 204 -17.46 1.03 2.74
N ARG A 205 -18.46 0.15 2.70
CA ARG A 205 -18.69 -0.76 1.59
C ARG A 205 -19.84 -0.24 0.74
N TRP A 206 -19.58 -0.02 -0.53
CA TRP A 206 -20.64 0.21 -1.49
C TRP A 206 -21.50 -1.06 -1.62
N PRO A 207 -22.83 -0.94 -1.78
CA PRO A 207 -23.71 -2.11 -1.82
C PRO A 207 -23.28 -3.12 -2.88
N GLU A 208 -23.29 -4.40 -2.52
CA GLU A 208 -22.86 -5.51 -3.38
C GLU A 208 -23.64 -5.53 -4.71
N ASN A 209 -24.95 -5.29 -4.66
CA ASN A 209 -25.80 -5.19 -5.84
C ASN A 209 -25.34 -4.10 -6.81
N ASN A 210 -24.79 -2.99 -6.32
CA ASN A 210 -24.30 -1.92 -7.17
C ASN A 210 -23.01 -2.34 -7.90
N PHE A 211 -22.12 -3.11 -7.25
CA PHE A 211 -20.96 -3.71 -7.92
C PHE A 211 -21.36 -4.73 -8.99
N LEU A 212 -22.38 -5.54 -8.71
CA LEU A 212 -22.90 -6.52 -9.68
C LEU A 212 -23.56 -5.82 -10.89
N GLU A 213 -24.35 -4.78 -10.64
CA GLU A 213 -24.93 -3.94 -11.69
C GLU A 213 -23.85 -3.27 -12.53
N LEU A 214 -22.81 -2.72 -11.88
CA LEU A 214 -21.67 -2.12 -12.56
C LEU A 214 -20.96 -3.15 -13.45
N ALA A 215 -20.70 -4.34 -12.94
CA ALA A 215 -20.07 -5.42 -13.70
C ALA A 215 -20.91 -5.84 -14.93
N ASP A 216 -22.25 -5.87 -14.80
CA ASP A 216 -23.15 -6.08 -15.94
C ASP A 216 -23.05 -4.96 -16.98
N LYS A 217 -22.99 -3.69 -16.54
CA LYS A 217 -22.84 -2.55 -17.45
C LYS A 217 -21.49 -2.55 -18.17
N ILE A 218 -20.40 -2.90 -17.47
CA ILE A 218 -19.07 -3.06 -18.07
C ILE A 218 -19.12 -4.09 -19.20
N HIS A 219 -19.73 -5.25 -18.96
CA HIS A 219 -19.86 -6.27 -19.99
C HIS A 219 -20.74 -5.81 -21.15
N LYS A 220 -21.90 -5.22 -20.88
CA LYS A 220 -22.83 -4.74 -21.92
C LYS A 220 -22.23 -3.65 -22.81
N ASN A 221 -21.50 -2.70 -22.22
CA ASN A 221 -21.00 -1.53 -22.94
C ASN A 221 -19.66 -1.79 -23.64
N PHE A 222 -18.81 -2.66 -23.05
CA PHE A 222 -17.42 -2.84 -23.51
C PHE A 222 -17.07 -4.28 -23.88
N ASN A 223 -17.97 -5.25 -23.65
CA ASN A 223 -17.71 -6.69 -23.81
C ASN A 223 -16.51 -7.19 -22.98
N ILE A 224 -16.32 -6.61 -21.78
CA ILE A 224 -15.21 -6.95 -20.89
C ILE A 224 -15.72 -7.78 -19.69
N PRO A 225 -15.15 -8.97 -19.41
CA PRO A 225 -15.46 -9.75 -18.22
C PRO A 225 -14.93 -9.08 -16.94
N CYS A 226 -15.62 -9.34 -15.83
CA CYS A 226 -15.26 -8.83 -14.51
C CYS A 226 -14.81 -9.97 -13.59
N ILE A 227 -13.72 -9.73 -12.86
CA ILE A 227 -13.07 -10.71 -12.00
C ILE A 227 -13.15 -10.26 -10.56
N PHE A 228 -13.86 -11.02 -9.73
CA PHE A 228 -14.07 -10.69 -8.33
C PHE A 228 -12.93 -11.27 -7.49
N ILE A 229 -12.28 -10.41 -6.70
CA ILE A 229 -11.26 -10.77 -5.72
C ILE A 229 -11.67 -10.34 -4.32
N GLY A 230 -11.06 -10.96 -3.31
CA GLY A 230 -11.41 -10.72 -1.92
C GLY A 230 -11.18 -11.93 -1.02
N ILE A 231 -11.35 -11.73 0.27
CA ILE A 231 -11.35 -12.76 1.32
C ILE A 231 -12.77 -13.11 1.79
N ASP A 232 -13.78 -12.34 1.36
CA ASP A 232 -15.19 -12.51 1.70
C ASP A 232 -15.99 -13.12 0.55
N ASP A 233 -16.34 -14.39 0.70
CA ASP A 233 -17.14 -15.18 -0.25
C ASP A 233 -18.63 -15.25 0.12
N LYS A 234 -19.09 -14.52 1.15
CA LYS A 234 -20.50 -14.53 1.54
C LYS A 234 -21.45 -13.91 0.49
N PRO A 235 -21.11 -12.77 -0.13
CA PRO A 235 -21.92 -12.23 -1.21
C PRO A 235 -21.95 -13.21 -2.38
N SER A 236 -23.14 -13.60 -2.82
CA SER A 236 -23.27 -14.50 -3.97
C SER A 236 -22.98 -13.72 -5.25
N ILE A 237 -22.06 -14.23 -6.06
CA ILE A 237 -21.86 -13.76 -7.44
C ILE A 237 -22.80 -14.57 -8.33
N PRO A 238 -23.66 -13.95 -9.16
CA PRO A 238 -24.51 -14.67 -10.11
C PRO A 238 -23.66 -15.52 -11.07
N ASP A 239 -24.16 -16.71 -11.42
CA ASP A 239 -23.50 -17.59 -12.39
C ASP A 239 -23.68 -17.03 -13.82
N LYS A 240 -22.68 -16.26 -14.25
CA LYS A 240 -22.60 -15.61 -15.56
C LYS A 240 -21.22 -15.87 -16.13
N THR A 241 -21.14 -16.19 -17.42
CA THR A 241 -19.87 -16.53 -18.10
C THR A 241 -18.84 -15.40 -18.07
N TYR A 242 -19.29 -14.15 -17.92
CA TYR A 242 -18.46 -12.95 -17.83
C TYR A 242 -18.19 -12.47 -16.39
N PHE A 243 -18.67 -13.20 -15.38
CA PHE A 243 -18.32 -13.00 -13.97
C PHE A 243 -17.41 -14.13 -13.50
N ILE A 244 -16.17 -13.81 -13.17
CA ILE A 244 -15.17 -14.78 -12.72
C ILE A 244 -14.90 -14.56 -11.24
N ASP A 245 -15.34 -15.49 -10.38
CA ASP A 245 -15.12 -15.40 -8.94
C ASP A 245 -13.78 -16.06 -8.54
N LEU A 246 -12.78 -15.23 -8.19
CA LEU A 246 -11.48 -15.64 -7.68
C LEU A 246 -11.28 -15.31 -6.19
N ARG A 247 -12.34 -14.94 -5.46
CA ARG A 247 -12.27 -14.68 -4.02
C ARG A 247 -11.77 -15.90 -3.27
N LYS A 248 -10.81 -15.70 -2.36
CA LYS A 248 -10.11 -16.74 -1.57
C LYS A 248 -9.39 -17.82 -2.40
N LYS A 249 -9.24 -17.64 -3.72
CA LYS A 249 -8.54 -18.58 -4.62
C LYS A 249 -7.12 -18.14 -4.98
N LEU A 250 -6.76 -16.89 -4.66
CA LEU A 250 -5.48 -16.30 -4.99
C LEU A 250 -4.74 -15.85 -3.72
N ASP A 251 -3.42 -16.04 -3.70
CA ASP A 251 -2.55 -15.32 -2.79
C ASP A 251 -2.27 -13.89 -3.29
N ILE A 252 -1.67 -13.07 -2.44
CA ILE A 252 -1.40 -11.65 -2.74
C ILE A 252 -0.45 -11.44 -3.93
N THR A 253 0.47 -12.37 -4.19
CA THR A 253 1.39 -12.28 -5.33
C THR A 253 0.68 -12.64 -6.63
N GLN A 254 -0.26 -13.59 -6.58
CA GLN A 254 -1.16 -13.89 -7.69
C GLN A 254 -2.15 -12.74 -7.93
N VAL A 255 -2.65 -12.07 -6.89
CA VAL A 255 -3.46 -10.85 -7.04
C VAL A 255 -2.65 -9.74 -7.70
N ALA A 256 -1.39 -9.53 -7.32
CA ALA A 256 -0.52 -8.55 -7.99
C ALA A 256 -0.35 -8.87 -9.48
N GLN A 257 -0.14 -10.14 -9.84
CA GLN A 257 -0.07 -10.54 -11.25
C GLN A 257 -1.40 -10.40 -11.99
N LEU A 258 -2.52 -10.74 -11.34
CA LEU A 258 -3.85 -10.52 -11.91
C LEU A 258 -4.07 -9.04 -12.20
N LEU A 259 -3.69 -8.15 -11.29
CA LEU A 259 -3.88 -6.71 -11.48
C LEU A 259 -2.96 -6.14 -12.56
N LYS A 260 -1.74 -6.68 -12.71
CA LYS A 260 -0.76 -6.23 -13.72
C LYS A 260 -1.33 -6.31 -15.13
N TYR A 261 -2.02 -7.40 -15.45
CA TYR A 261 -2.60 -7.65 -16.77
C TYR A 261 -4.07 -7.22 -16.90
N ALA A 262 -4.67 -6.66 -15.85
CA ALA A 262 -6.04 -6.15 -15.92
C ALA A 262 -6.10 -4.87 -16.77
N SER A 263 -7.25 -4.56 -17.36
CA SER A 263 -7.50 -3.24 -17.96
C SER A 263 -7.72 -2.16 -16.89
N GLY A 264 -8.11 -2.54 -15.67
CA GLY A 264 -8.30 -1.64 -14.55
C GLY A 264 -8.78 -2.36 -13.29
N TYR A 265 -8.78 -1.62 -12.18
CA TYR A 265 -9.28 -2.07 -10.89
C TYR A 265 -10.44 -1.19 -10.42
N ILE A 266 -11.44 -1.79 -9.78
CA ILE A 266 -12.54 -1.09 -9.13
C ILE A 266 -12.77 -1.69 -7.75
N GLY A 267 -12.88 -0.86 -6.71
CA GLY A 267 -13.24 -1.35 -5.38
C GLY A 267 -13.41 -0.24 -4.37
N ASN A 268 -13.71 -0.62 -3.13
CA ASN A 268 -13.66 0.36 -2.03
C ASN A 268 -12.21 0.59 -1.60
N ASP A 269 -12.03 1.55 -0.69
CA ASP A 269 -10.78 1.77 0.05
C ASP A 269 -10.34 0.49 0.80
N SER A 270 -9.35 -0.21 0.23
CA SER A 270 -8.95 -1.56 0.60
C SER A 270 -7.50 -1.87 0.22
N GLY A 271 -6.92 -2.93 0.79
CA GLY A 271 -5.56 -3.35 0.46
C GLY A 271 -5.29 -3.56 -1.05
N PRO A 272 -6.18 -4.24 -1.79
CA PRO A 272 -6.04 -4.41 -3.24
C PRO A 272 -6.00 -3.10 -4.04
N LEU A 273 -6.70 -2.04 -3.60
CA LEU A 273 -6.62 -0.72 -4.23
C LEU A 273 -5.18 -0.18 -4.23
N HIS A 274 -4.53 -0.21 -3.06
CA HIS A 274 -3.14 0.24 -2.94
C HIS A 274 -2.17 -0.63 -3.74
N LEU A 275 -2.44 -1.94 -3.80
CA LEU A 275 -1.63 -2.85 -4.59
C LEU A 275 -1.77 -2.57 -6.10
N ALA A 276 -2.99 -2.35 -6.60
CA ALA A 276 -3.25 -1.99 -7.98
C ALA A 276 -2.53 -0.69 -8.36
N ASN A 277 -2.62 0.32 -7.50
CA ASN A 277 -1.90 1.58 -7.68
C ASN A 277 -0.38 1.41 -7.70
N LEU A 278 0.18 0.62 -6.77
CA LEU A 278 1.62 0.36 -6.68
C LEU A 278 2.19 -0.28 -7.95
N ILE A 279 1.41 -1.14 -8.61
CA ILE A 279 1.80 -1.76 -9.89
C ILE A 279 1.38 -0.94 -11.11
N ARG A 280 1.01 0.33 -10.92
CA ARG A 280 0.62 1.29 -11.96
C ARG A 280 -0.62 0.90 -12.74
N LYS A 281 -1.56 0.20 -12.09
CA LYS A 281 -2.87 -0.07 -12.68
C LYS A 281 -3.84 1.05 -12.33
N HIS A 282 -4.44 1.66 -13.36
CA HIS A 282 -5.54 2.60 -13.19
C HIS A 282 -6.64 1.98 -12.32
N SER A 283 -6.98 2.69 -11.26
CA SER A 283 -7.79 2.18 -10.17
C SER A 283 -8.89 3.18 -9.81
N ILE A 284 -10.13 2.70 -9.73
CA ILE A 284 -11.28 3.46 -9.24
C ILE A 284 -11.57 3.05 -7.80
N CYS A 285 -11.45 4.00 -6.88
CA CYS A 285 -11.89 3.85 -5.50
C CYS A 285 -13.30 4.42 -5.31
N ILE A 286 -14.17 3.61 -4.73
CA ILE A 286 -15.47 4.02 -4.24
C ILE A 286 -15.32 4.37 -2.76
N GLY A 287 -15.33 5.67 -2.47
CA GLY A 287 -15.17 6.20 -1.13
C GLY A 287 -16.52 6.59 -0.51
N LEU A 288 -16.81 6.08 0.69
CA LEU A 288 -18.06 6.40 1.41
C LEU A 288 -17.87 7.24 2.68
N ILE A 289 -16.62 7.35 3.17
CA ILE A 289 -16.31 8.13 4.37
C ILE A 289 -15.17 9.11 4.10
N PRO A 290 -15.25 10.38 4.54
CA PRO A 290 -14.18 11.35 4.31
C PRO A 290 -12.81 10.92 4.83
N ALA A 291 -12.76 10.13 5.91
CA ALA A 291 -11.52 9.66 6.51
C ALA A 291 -10.65 8.81 5.56
N ALA A 292 -11.24 8.15 4.56
CA ALA A 292 -10.52 7.37 3.56
C ALA A 292 -9.56 8.23 2.71
N LYS A 293 -9.80 9.54 2.60
CA LYS A 293 -8.87 10.49 1.93
C LYS A 293 -7.49 10.55 2.59
N THR A 294 -7.41 10.20 3.87
CA THR A 294 -6.14 10.17 4.61
C THR A 294 -5.22 9.07 4.11
N TYR A 295 -5.77 8.05 3.47
CA TYR A 295 -5.11 6.83 3.01
C TYR A 295 -5.15 6.72 1.48
N GLU A 296 -5.19 7.83 0.74
CA GLU A 296 -5.14 7.72 -0.73
C GLU A 296 -3.85 7.01 -1.19
N PRO A 297 -3.92 6.25 -2.30
CA PRO A 297 -2.76 5.59 -2.88
C PRO A 297 -1.62 6.56 -3.27
N ILE A 298 -0.42 6.03 -3.40
CA ILE A 298 0.83 6.83 -3.51
C ILE A 298 1.07 7.46 -4.88
N PHE A 299 0.44 6.94 -5.94
CA PHE A 299 0.58 7.46 -7.31
C PHE A 299 -0.75 8.02 -7.80
N LYS A 300 -0.90 9.35 -7.76
CA LYS A 300 -2.18 10.00 -8.08
C LYS A 300 -2.59 9.80 -9.54
N GLU A 301 -1.63 9.68 -10.45
CA GLU A 301 -1.85 9.50 -11.88
C GLU A 301 -2.60 8.20 -12.24
N PHE A 302 -2.52 7.17 -11.39
CA PHE A 302 -3.25 5.90 -11.57
C PHE A 302 -4.48 5.76 -10.67
N TYR A 303 -4.88 6.84 -9.97
CA TYR A 303 -5.91 6.78 -8.93
C TYR A 303 -7.06 7.75 -9.22
N HIS A 304 -8.25 7.17 -9.36
CA HIS A 304 -9.51 7.87 -9.51
C HIS A 304 -10.38 7.58 -8.28
N SER A 305 -11.09 8.59 -7.77
CA SER A 305 -11.99 8.41 -6.62
C SER A 305 -13.37 8.97 -6.92
N ILE A 306 -14.41 8.20 -6.63
CA ILE A 306 -15.79 8.67 -6.63
C ILE A 306 -16.32 8.56 -5.21
N TRP A 307 -16.92 9.65 -4.72
CA TRP A 307 -17.40 9.76 -3.35
C TRP A 307 -18.92 9.66 -3.30
N ASN A 308 -19.43 8.71 -2.50
CA ASN A 308 -20.86 8.44 -2.33
C ASN A 308 -21.65 8.29 -3.65
N PRO A 309 -21.20 7.43 -4.60
CA PRO A 309 -21.96 7.21 -5.82
C PRO A 309 -23.31 6.54 -5.51
N GLU A 310 -24.38 7.10 -6.04
CA GLU A 310 -25.74 6.55 -5.85
C GLU A 310 -25.92 5.23 -6.59
N ASN A 311 -25.34 5.10 -7.78
CA ASN A 311 -25.50 3.94 -8.67
C ASN A 311 -24.31 3.76 -9.62
N ALA A 312 -24.33 2.67 -10.39
CA ALA A 312 -23.28 2.30 -11.31
C ALA A 312 -23.05 3.29 -12.47
N ASP A 313 -24.06 4.06 -12.89
CA ASP A 313 -23.92 4.95 -14.06
C ASP A 313 -22.92 6.07 -13.81
N SER A 314 -22.79 6.52 -12.55
CA SER A 314 -21.82 7.54 -12.17
C SER A 314 -20.35 7.11 -12.36
N ILE A 315 -20.10 5.81 -12.51
CA ILE A 315 -18.75 5.23 -12.61
C ILE A 315 -18.36 4.98 -14.07
N ILE A 316 -19.34 4.78 -14.96
CA ILE A 316 -19.09 4.42 -16.37
C ILE A 316 -18.19 5.41 -17.11
N PRO A 317 -18.37 6.75 -17.00
CA PRO A 317 -17.49 7.69 -17.70
C PRO A 317 -16.00 7.55 -17.34
N ILE A 318 -15.70 7.23 -16.07
CA ILE A 318 -14.30 7.01 -15.63
C ILE A 318 -13.76 5.70 -16.19
N ILE A 319 -14.61 4.67 -16.30
CA ILE A 319 -14.21 3.39 -16.92
C ILE A 319 -13.88 3.62 -18.40
N GLU A 320 -14.67 4.42 -19.12
CA GLU A 320 -14.41 4.78 -20.52
C GLU A 320 -13.04 5.46 -20.68
N GLU A 321 -12.73 6.42 -19.81
CA GLU A 321 -11.43 7.11 -19.77
C GLU A 321 -10.28 6.10 -19.55
N ILE A 322 -10.37 5.25 -18.53
CA ILE A 322 -9.35 4.24 -18.23
C ILE A 322 -9.14 3.29 -19.42
N LEU A 323 -10.23 2.81 -20.03
CA LEU A 323 -10.16 1.90 -21.17
C LEU A 323 -9.61 2.58 -22.44
N SER A 324 -9.70 3.90 -22.56
CA SER A 324 -9.06 4.64 -23.65
C SER A 324 -7.54 4.74 -23.47
N LEU A 325 -7.06 4.94 -22.23
CA LEU A 325 -5.62 5.03 -21.92
C LEU A 325 -4.91 3.70 -22.18
N ASP A 326 -5.57 2.57 -21.87
CA ASP A 326 -5.07 1.21 -22.12
C ASP A 326 -4.88 0.88 -23.61
N LYS A 327 -5.51 1.62 -24.54
CA LYS A 327 -5.31 1.40 -25.99
C LYS A 327 -3.96 1.95 -26.46
N ASP A 328 -3.48 3.03 -25.86
CA ASP A 328 -2.27 3.71 -26.31
C ASP A 328 -1.00 2.98 -25.87
N GLU A 329 -1.02 2.25 -24.74
CA GLU A 329 0.12 1.45 -24.26
C GLU A 329 0.37 0.16 -25.08
N SER A 330 -0.61 -0.30 -25.86
CA SER A 330 -0.48 -1.52 -26.68
C SER A 330 0.28 -1.32 -28.00
N ILE A 331 0.75 -0.10 -28.27
CA ILE A 331 1.45 0.29 -29.51
C ILE A 331 2.96 0.53 -29.29
N THR A 332 3.44 0.45 -28.04
CA THR A 332 4.86 0.59 -27.65
C THR A 332 5.40 -0.70 -27.07
#